data_AF-A0A315SZP5-F1
#
_entry.id   AF-A0A315SZP5-F1
#
_cell.length_a   1.000
_cell.length_b   1.000
_cell.length_c   1.000
_cell.angle_alpha   90.00
_cell.angle_beta   90.00
_cell.angle_gamma   90.00
#
_symmetry.space_group_name_H-M   'P 1'
#
loop_
_entity.id
_entity.type
_entity.pdbx_description
1 polymer ?
#
loop_
_entity_poly.entity_id
_entity_poly.type
_entity_poly.pdbx_seq_one_letter_code
_entity_poly.pdbx_strand_id
1 'polypeptide(L)'
;MKLTVPTLIIGLTLGLSVQAAPAQPLQLAASNNNPYNSPIQRANPNSRQGSMPATPPVRGPSTQPIYRTPSLDNRGIGNGDNLRRQQQAPNLEPTRPPRDSQRAP
;
A
#
# COMPACT_ATOMS: atom_id res chain seq x y z
N MET A 1 43.34 32.08 46.43
CA MET A 1 41.89 32.06 46.12
C MET A 1 41.54 30.70 45.54
N LYS A 2 40.56 29.97 46.07
CA LYS A 2 40.24 28.59 45.64
C LYS A 2 39.32 28.64 44.41
N LEU A 3 39.85 28.33 43.23
CA LEU A 3 39.18 28.44 41.91
C LEU A 3 38.25 27.25 41.56
N THR A 4 37.98 26.35 42.49
CA THR A 4 37.28 25.08 42.23
C THR A 4 35.80 25.25 41.91
N VAL A 5 35.14 26.22 42.54
CA VAL A 5 33.72 26.52 42.31
C VAL A 5 33.46 27.11 40.92
N PRO A 6 34.21 28.13 40.43
CA PRO A 6 33.97 28.66 39.10
C PRO A 6 34.27 27.65 37.99
N THR A 7 35.25 26.75 38.16
CA THR A 7 35.51 25.70 37.17
C THR A 7 34.38 24.68 37.09
N LEU A 8 33.77 24.31 38.23
CA LEU A 8 32.63 23.39 38.25
C LEU A 8 31.41 24.00 37.53
N ILE A 9 31.15 25.30 37.75
CA ILE A 9 30.04 26.01 37.12
C ILE A 9 30.24 26.08 35.59
N ILE A 10 31.45 26.43 35.14
CA ILE A 10 31.76 26.48 33.70
C ILE A 10 31.57 25.09 33.07
N GLY A 11 32.09 24.03 33.69
CA GLY A 11 31.92 22.67 33.21
C GLY A 11 30.44 22.25 33.10
N LEU A 12 29.61 22.63 34.07
CA LEU A 12 28.17 22.34 34.05
C LEU A 12 27.45 23.12 32.94
N THR A 13 27.84 24.37 32.68
CA THR A 13 27.22 25.19 31.62
C THR A 13 27.59 24.72 30.20
N LEU A 14 28.79 24.17 29.98
CA LEU A 14 29.18 23.65 28.67
C LEU A 14 28.61 22.25 28.35
N GLY A 15 28.11 21.52 29.35
CA GLY A 15 27.60 20.15 29.18
C GLY A 15 26.13 20.03 28.80
N LEU A 16 25.37 21.14 28.77
CA LEU A 16 23.92 21.13 28.52
C LEU A 16 23.58 21.25 27.03
N SER A 17 24.15 20.42 26.18
CA SER A 17 23.63 20.21 24.82
C SER A 17 22.48 19.21 24.86
N VAL A 18 21.30 19.68 25.30
CA VAL A 18 20.05 18.94 25.12
C VAL A 18 19.75 18.91 23.62
N GLN A 19 20.09 17.79 23.00
CA GLN A 19 19.75 17.52 21.61
C GLN A 19 18.25 17.20 21.55
N ALA A 20 17.44 18.24 21.34
CA ALA A 20 16.04 18.07 21.01
C ALA A 20 15.96 17.42 19.62
N ALA A 21 15.69 16.12 19.58
CA ALA A 21 15.35 15.44 18.33
C ALA A 21 14.09 16.12 17.75
N PRO A 22 14.06 16.45 16.45
CA PRO A 22 12.84 16.95 15.83
C PRO A 22 11.78 15.86 15.96
N ALA A 23 10.70 16.16 16.67
CA ALA A 23 9.51 15.32 16.73
C ALA A 23 9.05 15.06 15.29
N GLN A 24 9.24 13.83 14.82
CA GLN A 24 8.72 13.42 13.53
C GLN A 24 7.20 13.61 13.58
N PRO A 25 6.57 14.29 12.61
CA PRO A 25 5.12 14.38 12.58
C PRO A 25 4.59 12.95 12.53
N LEU A 26 3.74 12.59 13.50
CA LEU A 26 2.99 11.34 13.44
C LEU A 26 2.21 11.40 12.12
N GLN A 27 2.61 10.60 11.14
CA GLN A 27 1.82 10.38 9.94
C GLN A 27 0.59 9.57 10.36
N LEU A 28 -0.40 10.27 10.92
CA LEU A 28 -1.69 9.70 11.22
C LEU A 28 -2.31 9.38 9.85
N ALA A 29 -2.27 8.11 9.46
CA ALA A 29 -3.02 7.60 8.30
C ALA A 29 -4.54 7.89 8.40
N ALA A 30 -5.00 8.34 9.57
CA ALA A 30 -6.29 8.93 9.84
C ALA A 30 -6.24 10.45 9.65
N SER A 31 -6.23 10.91 8.39
CA SER A 31 -6.71 12.26 8.11
C SER A 31 -8.19 12.31 8.45
N ASN A 32 -8.62 13.29 9.26
CA ASN A 32 -10.02 13.50 9.64
C ASN A 32 -10.95 13.71 8.43
N ASN A 33 -10.39 13.88 7.23
CA ASN A 33 -11.12 14.16 6.01
C ASN A 33 -11.11 13.00 5.00
N ASN A 34 -10.77 11.77 5.41
CA ASN A 34 -10.91 10.60 4.55
C ASN A 34 -12.32 9.97 4.74
N PRO A 35 -13.26 10.18 3.80
CA PRO A 35 -14.63 9.65 3.92
C PRO A 35 -14.69 8.12 3.92
N TYR A 36 -13.61 7.45 3.54
CA TYR A 36 -13.52 5.99 3.42
C TYR A 36 -12.66 5.33 4.52
N ASN A 37 -12.11 6.11 5.45
CA ASN A 37 -11.23 5.59 6.53
C ASN A 37 -11.37 6.36 7.85
N SER A 38 -12.61 6.62 8.28
CA SER A 38 -12.85 7.31 9.56
C SER A 38 -12.60 6.39 10.77
N PRO A 39 -12.32 6.94 11.98
CA PRO A 39 -12.15 6.14 13.19
C PRO A 39 -13.32 5.19 13.47
N ILE A 40 -14.55 5.64 13.23
CA ILE A 40 -15.78 4.85 13.43
C ILE A 40 -15.85 3.69 12.43
N GLN A 41 -15.57 3.94 11.15
CA GLN A 41 -15.53 2.92 10.11
C GLN A 41 -14.48 1.82 10.37
N ARG A 42 -13.40 2.15 11.09
CA ARG A 42 -12.37 1.18 11.49
C ARG A 42 -12.77 0.37 12.72
N ALA A 43 -13.38 1.01 13.72
CA ALA A 43 -13.75 0.37 14.97
C ALA A 43 -14.90 -0.62 14.80
N ASN A 44 -15.83 -0.33 13.88
CA ASN A 44 -17.00 -1.16 13.63
C ASN A 44 -17.09 -1.53 12.14
N PRO A 45 -16.86 -2.80 11.76
CA PRO A 45 -16.99 -3.26 10.38
C PRO A 45 -18.35 -2.93 9.74
N ASN A 46 -19.43 -2.94 10.51
CA ASN A 46 -20.78 -2.60 10.00
C ASN A 46 -20.88 -1.14 9.55
N SER A 47 -20.07 -0.24 10.12
CA SER A 47 -20.03 1.17 9.71
C SER A 47 -19.40 1.37 8.32
N ARG A 48 -18.77 0.35 7.74
CA ARG A 48 -18.28 0.38 6.35
C ARG A 48 -19.34 -0.07 5.35
N GLN A 49 -20.42 -0.72 5.80
CA GLN A 49 -21.50 -1.16 4.93
C GLN A 49 -22.13 0.05 4.24
N GLY A 50 -22.20 0.04 2.92
CA GLY A 50 -22.75 1.15 2.12
C GLY A 50 -21.83 2.37 1.94
N SER A 51 -20.64 2.40 2.56
CA SER A 51 -19.66 3.48 2.36
C SER A 51 -18.80 3.29 1.09
N MET A 52 -18.77 2.08 0.54
CA MET A 52 -18.04 1.77 -0.68
C MET A 52 -18.97 1.82 -1.90
N PRO A 53 -18.49 2.33 -3.05
CA PRO A 53 -19.23 2.28 -4.30
C PRO A 53 -19.63 0.84 -4.63
N ALA A 54 -20.92 0.62 -4.94
CA ALA A 54 -21.43 -0.69 -5.35
C ALA A 54 -20.89 -1.12 -6.73
N THR A 55 -20.53 -0.16 -7.57
CA THR A 55 -20.05 -0.40 -8.93
C THR A 55 -18.56 -0.09 -9.02
N PRO A 56 -17.75 -0.99 -9.61
CA PRO A 56 -16.36 -0.70 -9.93
C PRO A 56 -16.25 0.56 -10.83
N PRO A 57 -15.16 1.34 -10.73
CA PRO A 57 -14.94 2.48 -11.62
C PRO A 57 -14.99 2.05 -13.10
N VAL A 58 -15.77 2.77 -13.91
CA VAL A 58 -15.85 2.53 -15.35
C VAL A 58 -14.50 2.88 -15.97
N ARG A 59 -13.84 1.89 -16.57
CA ARG A 59 -12.61 2.10 -17.34
C ARG A 59 -12.98 2.52 -18.77
N GLY A 60 -12.51 3.69 -19.19
CA GLY A 60 -12.57 4.10 -20.59
C GLY A 60 -11.66 3.26 -21.48
N PRO A 61 -11.81 3.36 -22.82
CA PRO A 61 -10.89 2.73 -23.75
C PRO A 61 -9.47 3.27 -23.53
N SER A 62 -8.52 2.37 -23.24
CA SER A 62 -7.11 2.72 -22.98
C SER A 62 -6.20 1.70 -23.64
N THR A 63 -5.15 2.19 -24.30
CA THR A 63 -4.03 1.39 -24.83
C THR A 63 -2.94 1.17 -23.78
N GLN A 64 -3.08 1.80 -22.61
CA GLN A 64 -2.12 1.69 -21.53
C GLN A 64 -2.23 0.33 -20.85
N PRO A 65 -1.11 -0.31 -20.47
CA PRO A 65 -1.13 -1.57 -19.74
C PRO A 65 -1.99 -1.47 -18.48
N ILE A 66 -2.80 -2.49 -18.23
CA ILE A 66 -3.61 -2.58 -17.02
C ILE A 66 -2.68 -2.85 -15.83
N TYR A 67 -2.39 -1.81 -15.06
CA TYR A 67 -1.77 -1.97 -13.75
C TYR A 67 -2.79 -2.55 -12.78
N ARG A 68 -2.52 -3.76 -12.30
CA ARG A 68 -3.27 -4.39 -11.20
C ARG A 68 -2.70 -3.88 -9.90
N THR A 69 -3.55 -3.37 -9.02
CA THR A 69 -3.14 -2.94 -7.68
C THR A 69 -2.49 -4.12 -6.94
N PRO A 70 -1.32 -3.94 -6.32
CA PRO A 70 -0.71 -4.96 -5.47
C PRO A 70 -1.69 -5.49 -4.41
N SER A 71 -1.95 -6.79 -4.45
CA SER A 71 -2.77 -7.55 -3.52
C SER A 71 -2.03 -8.82 -3.08
N LEU A 72 -2.59 -9.54 -2.11
CA LEU A 72 -2.05 -10.83 -1.69
C LEU A 72 -2.20 -11.87 -2.81
N ASP A 73 -3.36 -11.92 -3.46
CA ASP A 73 -3.68 -12.89 -4.53
C ASP A 73 -2.81 -12.74 -5.77
N ASN A 74 -2.43 -11.52 -6.12
CA ASN A 74 -1.55 -11.25 -7.25
C ASN A 74 -0.07 -11.14 -6.83
N ARG A 75 0.24 -11.38 -5.56
CA ARG A 75 1.59 -11.37 -4.96
C ARG A 75 2.31 -10.02 -5.07
N GLY A 76 1.59 -8.93 -5.34
CA GLY A 76 2.18 -7.59 -5.43
C GLY A 76 2.65 -7.03 -4.08
N ILE A 77 2.13 -7.55 -2.96
CA ILE A 77 2.46 -7.08 -1.60
C ILE A 77 3.76 -7.75 -1.06
N GLY A 78 4.34 -8.73 -1.77
CA GLY A 78 5.61 -9.37 -1.39
C GLY A 78 5.53 -10.42 -0.27
N ASN A 79 4.35 -10.63 0.34
CA ASN A 79 4.15 -11.65 1.39
C ASN A 79 3.65 -13.01 0.83
N GLY A 80 3.60 -13.17 -0.49
CA GLY A 80 2.97 -14.29 -1.18
C GLY A 80 3.94 -15.38 -1.67
N ASP A 81 5.23 -15.30 -1.33
CA ASP A 81 6.27 -16.21 -1.86
C ASP A 81 6.01 -17.69 -1.53
N ASN A 82 5.28 -17.97 -0.45
CA ASN A 82 4.92 -19.32 -0.01
C ASN A 82 3.72 -19.93 -0.78
N LEU A 83 2.98 -19.13 -1.57
CA LEU A 83 1.76 -19.56 -2.29
C LEU A 83 2.04 -19.87 -3.77
N ARG A 84 3.13 -20.56 -4.08
CA ARG A 84 3.51 -20.88 -5.47
C ARG A 84 2.38 -21.61 -6.19
N ARG A 85 1.70 -20.93 -7.14
CA ARG A 85 0.98 -21.63 -8.20
C ARG A 85 2.00 -22.19 -9.18
N GLN A 86 1.96 -23.50 -9.43
CA GLN A 86 2.63 -24.07 -10.60
C GLN A 86 2.21 -23.27 -11.82
N GLN A 87 3.21 -22.75 -12.54
CA GLN A 87 2.99 -21.95 -13.72
C GLN A 87 2.55 -22.90 -14.84
N GLN A 88 1.24 -23.06 -15.01
CA GLN A 88 0.72 -23.91 -16.08
C GLN A 88 0.82 -23.16 -17.40
N ALA A 89 1.47 -23.78 -18.39
CA ALA A 89 1.53 -23.24 -19.73
C ALA A 89 0.10 -23.04 -20.27
N PRO A 90 -0.19 -21.88 -20.89
CA PRO A 90 -1.51 -21.66 -21.50
C PRO A 90 -1.75 -22.72 -22.57
N ASN A 91 -2.98 -23.24 -22.64
CA ASN A 91 -3.36 -24.13 -23.75
C ASN A 91 -3.39 -23.30 -25.03
N LEU A 92 -2.44 -23.57 -25.94
CA LEU A 92 -2.29 -22.87 -27.22
C LEU A 92 -3.08 -23.55 -28.34
N GLU A 93 -3.81 -24.62 -28.05
CA GLU A 93 -4.64 -25.29 -29.07
C GLU A 93 -5.79 -24.37 -29.48
N PRO A 94 -5.91 -24.04 -30.78
CA PRO A 94 -7.07 -23.32 -31.26
C PRO A 94 -8.33 -24.14 -30.96
N THR A 95 -9.25 -23.61 -30.15
CA THR A 95 -10.62 -24.14 -30.02
C THR A 95 -11.43 -23.82 -31.27
N ARG A 96 -10.89 -24.12 -32.44
CA ARG A 96 -11.54 -23.93 -33.71
C ARG A 96 -12.05 -25.29 -34.19
N PRO A 97 -13.37 -25.46 -34.40
CA PRO A 97 -13.84 -26.61 -35.16
C PRO A 97 -13.19 -26.58 -36.56
N PRO A 98 -12.78 -27.74 -37.11
CA PRO A 98 -12.25 -27.82 -38.46
C PRO A 98 -13.14 -27.04 -39.43
N ARG A 99 -12.55 -26.14 -40.21
CA ARG A 99 -13.29 -25.50 -41.30
C ARG A 99 -13.43 -26.55 -42.39
N ASP A 100 -14.63 -27.07 -42.60
CA ASP A 100 -14.96 -27.85 -43.79
C ASP A 100 -14.81 -26.94 -45.00
N SER A 101 -13.65 -27.00 -45.64
CA SER A 101 -13.40 -26.36 -46.92
C SER A 101 -14.01 -27.21 -48.03
N GLN A 102 -15.34 -27.31 -48.05
CA GLN A 102 -16.04 -27.83 -49.22
C GLN A 102 -16.40 -26.64 -50.10
N ARG A 103 -15.41 -26.21 -50.90
CA ARG A 103 -15.67 -25.32 -52.04
C ARG A 103 -16.49 -26.14 -53.04
N ALA A 104 -17.80 -25.92 -53.04
CA ALA A 104 -18.67 -26.48 -54.08
C ALA A 104 -18.20 -26.00 -55.47
N PRO A 105 -18.25 -26.87 -56.49
CA PRO A 105 -17.72 -26.61 -57.84
C PRO A 105 -18.43 -25.46 -58.55
#